data_AF-A0A1I2RS50-F1
#
_entry.id   AF-A0A1I2RS50-F1
#
_cell.length_a   1.000
_cell.length_b   1.000
_cell.length_c   1.000
_cell.angle_alpha   90.00
_cell.angle_beta   90.00
_cell.angle_gamma   90.00
#
_symmetry.space_group_name_H-M   'P 1'
#
loop_
_entity.id
_entity.type
_entity.pdbx_description
1 polymer ?
#
loop_
_entity_poly.entity_id
_entity_poly.type
_entity_poly.pdbx_seq_one_letter_code
_entity_poly.pdbx_strand_id
1 'polypeptide(L)'
;MKRWRKCLTGLLAVGLASGIIACSTQEATEDSSGKKEYTITSLDFLYEDIPPKDGEGVRMIEEKFNVEYRREYGIYTDYLEKLSARMASGDIPDVIGFESQIDRANFFRWAKQGAFLPLNEYIGDYPTLKAVPQEVWNAVTVDGKIYAIPKYFPKKYLNTPVIRQDWLDNLGLKMPTNYEELKEVAIAFAKNDPDGNGKDDTYGMVLGKDLWPQYAFGAYWDMNAWYHQNGRGQYVPGVITEQWKESIRMMRDLYREGAIPKDFAVYDPVEAAKMFYAGKAGIFVRGPVEMPEANMEALQKIHPEADLSPIPPFEAPDGSKGYTAGSGYYTMNALSAKLKDEPGKVRRILEIIDFGRRFYSWKERNPDNEDFDWMYGHEGKGYHMVDGRPVVTERTEGLAPWHYLLDNKMWAPNDEANRYSLTYKNSAFKELAEELEKMHAETRHYLNPIHQVYSETEARIGLEITRNLLNEQAKMITGDLPLSEWDRIVRRYLENGGQQIIEEVNREMKVKNVQPRWE
;
A
#
# COMPACT_ATOMS: atom_id res chain seq x y z
N MET A 1 45.32 18.41 -23.89
CA MET A 1 46.50 17.63 -24.33
C MET A 1 46.01 16.23 -24.69
N LYS A 2 45.86 15.90 -25.98
CA LYS A 2 46.71 14.96 -26.78
C LYS A 2 46.97 13.63 -26.03
N ARG A 3 46.75 12.40 -26.53
CA ARG A 3 46.40 11.75 -27.82
C ARG A 3 46.11 10.26 -27.43
N TRP A 4 45.08 9.57 -27.90
CA TRP A 4 44.89 8.85 -29.18
C TRP A 4 45.72 7.56 -29.44
N ARG A 5 44.96 6.52 -29.89
CA ARG A 5 45.27 5.26 -30.63
C ARG A 5 45.53 4.00 -29.78
N LYS A 6 44.74 2.90 -29.82
CA LYS A 6 44.19 2.01 -30.88
C LYS A 6 45.22 1.11 -31.61
N CYS A 7 44.84 -0.18 -31.70
CA CYS A 7 45.28 -1.33 -32.54
C CYS A 7 46.09 -2.38 -31.74
N LEU A 8 45.62 -3.61 -31.44
CA LEU A 8 44.96 -4.73 -32.19
C LEU A 8 45.94 -5.53 -33.07
N THR A 9 45.72 -6.87 -33.10
CA THR A 9 46.48 -7.99 -33.70
C THR A 9 47.67 -8.46 -32.87
N GLY A 10 47.84 -9.72 -32.42
CA GLY A 10 47.22 -11.01 -32.75
C GLY A 10 48.27 -11.95 -33.32
N LEU A 11 48.63 -13.04 -32.63
CA LEU A 11 49.13 -14.30 -33.23
C LEU A 11 49.33 -15.42 -32.20
N LEU A 12 48.78 -16.58 -32.56
CA LEU A 12 48.96 -17.90 -31.93
C LEU A 12 50.42 -18.38 -32.01
N ALA A 13 50.84 -19.16 -31.00
CA ALA A 13 51.78 -20.26 -31.18
C ALA A 13 51.43 -21.43 -30.22
N VAL A 14 51.16 -22.58 -30.83
CA VAL A 14 50.93 -23.89 -30.21
C VAL A 14 52.27 -24.50 -29.79
N GLY A 15 52.32 -25.12 -28.61
CA GLY A 15 53.42 -25.97 -28.15
C GLY A 15 52.88 -27.11 -27.29
N LEU A 16 53.08 -28.35 -27.74
CA LEU A 16 52.57 -29.62 -27.21
C LEU A 16 53.61 -30.33 -26.32
N ALA A 17 53.09 -31.15 -25.39
CA ALA A 17 53.70 -32.27 -24.66
C ALA A 17 54.63 -31.90 -23.47
N SER A 18 54.60 -32.53 -22.27
CA SER A 18 54.20 -33.89 -21.83
C SER A 18 53.90 -33.79 -20.31
N GLY A 19 52.87 -34.43 -19.73
CA GLY A 19 52.90 -35.84 -19.32
C GLY A 19 53.49 -36.06 -17.91
N ILE A 20 52.71 -35.84 -16.85
CA ILE A 20 52.91 -36.51 -15.55
C ILE A 20 51.54 -36.96 -15.03
N ILE A 21 51.41 -38.28 -14.89
CA ILE A 21 50.30 -38.99 -14.28
C ILE A 21 50.46 -38.85 -12.76
N ALA A 22 49.46 -38.26 -12.10
CA ALA A 22 49.29 -38.37 -10.66
C ALA A 22 47.85 -38.83 -10.40
N CYS A 23 47.70 -40.09 -10.00
CA CYS A 23 46.45 -40.61 -9.44
C CYS A 23 46.18 -39.88 -8.13
N SER A 24 45.12 -39.07 -8.09
CA SER A 24 44.42 -38.75 -6.85
C SER A 24 43.00 -39.27 -7.01
N THR A 25 42.64 -40.23 -6.15
CA THR A 25 41.29 -40.70 -5.87
C THR A 25 40.30 -39.53 -5.86
N GLN A 26 39.50 -39.46 -6.92
CA GLN A 26 38.36 -38.58 -7.02
C GLN A 26 37.19 -39.34 -6.42
N GLU A 27 36.90 -39.07 -5.14
CA GLU A 27 35.58 -39.32 -4.60
C GLU A 27 34.58 -38.64 -5.53
N ALA A 28 33.74 -39.45 -6.16
CA ALA A 28 32.55 -38.97 -6.83
C ALA A 28 31.67 -38.33 -5.74
N THR A 29 31.69 -37.01 -5.66
CA THR A 29 30.60 -36.28 -5.05
C THR A 29 29.36 -36.58 -5.89
N GLU A 30 28.50 -37.44 -5.36
CA GLU A 30 27.14 -37.60 -5.84
C GLU A 30 26.48 -36.22 -5.86
N ASP A 31 26.27 -35.71 -7.07
CA ASP A 31 25.39 -34.58 -7.34
C ASP A 31 23.96 -35.02 -7.00
N SER A 32 23.56 -34.80 -5.75
CA SER A 32 22.22 -35.07 -5.24
C SER A 32 21.22 -33.97 -5.63
N SER A 33 21.40 -33.31 -6.77
CA SER A 33 20.37 -32.45 -7.36
C SER A 33 19.25 -33.33 -7.93
N GLY A 34 18.42 -33.86 -7.03
CA GLY A 34 17.17 -34.52 -7.39
C GLY A 34 16.38 -33.64 -8.36
N LYS A 35 15.88 -34.25 -9.45
CA LYS A 35 15.12 -33.56 -10.49
C LYS A 35 13.97 -32.76 -9.85
N LYS A 36 14.00 -31.43 -9.98
CA LYS A 36 12.91 -30.55 -9.50
C LYS A 36 11.60 -30.94 -10.16
N GLU A 37 10.53 -30.94 -9.39
CA GLU A 37 9.22 -31.45 -9.84
C GLU A 37 8.54 -30.49 -10.82
N TYR A 38 8.60 -29.19 -10.53
CA TYR A 38 8.00 -28.13 -11.35
C TYR A 38 8.95 -26.95 -11.50
N THR A 39 8.90 -26.26 -12.65
CA THR A 39 9.48 -24.92 -12.81
C THR A 39 8.37 -23.88 -12.63
N ILE A 40 8.45 -23.06 -11.58
CA ILE A 40 7.49 -21.99 -11.30
C ILE A 40 8.09 -20.65 -11.74
N THR A 41 7.42 -19.99 -12.67
CA THR A 41 7.77 -18.66 -13.18
C THR A 41 6.82 -17.61 -12.64
N SER A 42 7.33 -16.42 -12.37
CA SER A 42 6.45 -15.33 -11.94
C SER A 42 6.99 -13.95 -12.21
N LEU A 43 6.07 -13.00 -12.34
CA LEU A 43 6.36 -11.59 -12.58
C LEU A 43 5.55 -10.73 -11.61
N ASP A 44 6.24 -9.97 -10.77
CA ASP A 44 5.66 -9.06 -9.79
C ASP A 44 6.43 -7.72 -9.82
N PHE A 45 6.04 -6.77 -8.98
CA PHE A 45 6.73 -5.48 -8.87
C PHE A 45 7.22 -5.21 -7.46
N LEU A 46 8.23 -4.35 -7.36
CA LEU A 46 8.68 -3.73 -6.13
C LEU A 46 8.78 -2.22 -6.37
N TYR A 47 8.67 -1.46 -5.29
CA TYR A 47 8.85 -0.01 -5.34
C TYR A 47 10.33 0.35 -5.46
N GLU A 48 11.17 -0.35 -4.70
CA GLU A 48 12.62 -0.17 -4.62
C GLU A 48 13.30 -1.53 -4.37
N ASP A 49 14.64 -1.55 -4.42
CA ASP A 49 15.52 -2.67 -4.04
C ASP A 49 15.11 -4.07 -4.54
N ILE A 50 15.51 -4.40 -5.76
CA ILE A 50 15.32 -5.74 -6.32
C ILE A 50 16.34 -6.71 -5.69
N PRO A 51 15.89 -7.83 -5.08
CA PRO A 51 16.81 -8.82 -4.53
C PRO A 51 17.57 -9.57 -5.66
N PRO A 52 18.75 -10.15 -5.37
CA PRO A 52 19.50 -10.93 -6.35
C PRO A 52 18.69 -12.14 -6.83
N LYS A 53 18.76 -12.46 -8.13
CA LYS A 53 17.94 -13.54 -8.73
C LYS A 53 18.24 -14.93 -8.18
N ASP A 54 19.46 -15.14 -7.70
CA ASP A 54 20.03 -16.39 -7.21
C ASP A 54 20.43 -16.30 -5.73
N GLY A 55 19.75 -15.42 -4.98
CA GLY A 55 19.94 -15.29 -3.54
C GLY A 55 19.66 -16.59 -2.79
N GLU A 56 20.16 -16.68 -1.56
CA GLU A 56 19.99 -17.87 -0.73
C GLU A 56 18.53 -18.19 -0.44
N GLY A 57 17.70 -17.17 -0.25
CA GLY A 57 16.26 -17.36 -0.05
C GLY A 57 15.58 -18.10 -1.22
N VAL A 58 16.08 -17.95 -2.46
CA VAL A 58 15.58 -18.71 -3.62
C VAL A 58 15.92 -20.19 -3.47
N ARG A 59 17.19 -20.52 -3.15
CA ARG A 59 17.62 -21.92 -2.96
C ARG A 59 16.84 -22.61 -1.85
N MET A 60 16.62 -21.92 -0.73
CA MET A 60 15.81 -22.43 0.37
C MET A 60 14.38 -22.79 -0.10
N ILE A 61 13.73 -21.91 -0.87
CA ILE A 61 12.39 -22.17 -1.46
C ILE A 61 12.44 -23.38 -2.39
N GLU A 62 13.42 -23.45 -3.29
CA GLU A 62 13.58 -24.55 -4.23
C GLU A 62 13.77 -25.90 -3.52
N GLU A 63 14.47 -25.93 -2.39
CA GLU A 63 14.69 -27.11 -1.55
C GLU A 63 13.41 -27.51 -0.80
N LYS A 64 12.79 -26.58 -0.05
CA LYS A 64 11.60 -26.88 0.76
C LYS A 64 10.42 -27.34 -0.09
N PHE A 65 10.24 -26.74 -1.26
CA PHE A 65 9.09 -27.00 -2.14
C PHE A 65 9.41 -27.89 -3.34
N ASN A 66 10.65 -28.38 -3.48
CA ASN A 66 11.08 -29.21 -4.61
C ASN A 66 10.71 -28.64 -5.99
N VAL A 67 11.00 -27.36 -6.21
CA VAL A 67 10.74 -26.64 -7.46
C VAL A 67 12.01 -25.98 -8.00
N GLU A 68 12.00 -25.66 -9.29
CA GLU A 68 12.86 -24.62 -9.84
C GLU A 68 12.09 -23.30 -9.79
N TYR A 69 12.62 -22.30 -9.11
CA TYR A 69 11.87 -21.08 -8.77
C TYR A 69 12.45 -19.85 -9.49
N ARG A 70 11.72 -19.36 -10.49
CA ARG A 70 12.14 -18.23 -11.33
C ARG A 70 11.24 -17.02 -11.08
N ARG A 71 11.66 -16.13 -10.18
CA ARG A 71 10.93 -14.90 -9.87
C ARG A 71 11.55 -13.69 -10.55
N GLU A 72 10.73 -12.92 -11.25
CA GLU A 72 11.09 -11.62 -11.81
C GLU A 72 10.36 -10.51 -11.09
N TYR A 73 11.10 -9.45 -10.75
CA TYR A 73 10.54 -8.18 -10.29
C TYR A 73 10.79 -7.09 -11.34
N GLY A 74 9.77 -6.26 -11.59
CA GLY A 74 9.95 -4.94 -12.19
C GLY A 74 9.96 -3.86 -11.10
N ILE A 75 10.47 -2.66 -11.45
CA ILE A 75 10.19 -1.47 -10.64
C ILE A 75 8.78 -0.99 -11.00
N TYR A 76 8.01 -0.62 -9.98
CA TYR A 76 6.59 -0.28 -10.11
C TYR A 76 6.27 0.71 -11.24
N THR A 77 7.12 1.74 -11.42
CA THR A 77 6.93 2.78 -12.45
C THR A 77 6.88 2.24 -13.88
N ASP A 78 7.61 1.17 -14.16
CA ASP A 78 7.77 0.60 -15.50
C ASP A 78 7.06 -0.76 -15.62
N TYR A 79 6.50 -1.25 -14.51
CA TYR A 79 5.95 -2.60 -14.41
C TYR A 79 4.76 -2.81 -15.36
N LEU A 80 3.87 -1.81 -15.46
CA LEU A 80 2.62 -1.96 -16.22
C LEU A 80 2.87 -2.15 -17.72
N GLU A 81 3.85 -1.44 -18.26
CA GLU A 81 4.26 -1.55 -19.65
C GLU A 81 4.90 -2.92 -19.90
N LYS A 82 5.80 -3.36 -19.01
CA LYS A 82 6.43 -4.69 -19.08
C LYS A 82 5.39 -5.80 -19.00
N LEU A 83 4.43 -5.71 -18.07
CA LEU A 83 3.36 -6.68 -17.92
C LEU A 83 2.48 -6.72 -19.17
N SER A 84 2.06 -5.57 -19.69
CA SER A 84 1.25 -5.48 -20.91
C SER A 84 1.94 -6.11 -22.11
N ALA A 85 3.25 -5.90 -22.27
CA ALA A 85 4.04 -6.51 -23.34
C ALA A 85 4.11 -8.05 -23.21
N ARG A 86 4.32 -8.58 -21.99
CA ARG A 86 4.32 -10.03 -21.72
C ARG A 86 2.96 -10.67 -21.98
N MET A 87 1.88 -10.01 -21.57
CA MET A 87 0.53 -10.49 -21.84
C MET A 87 0.23 -10.51 -23.35
N ALA A 88 0.66 -9.49 -24.10
CA ALA A 88 0.46 -9.41 -25.54
C ALA A 88 1.29 -10.44 -26.34
N SER A 89 2.50 -10.78 -25.89
CA SER A 89 3.36 -11.77 -26.57
C SER A 89 2.92 -13.22 -26.33
N GLY A 90 2.02 -13.45 -25.37
CA GLY A 90 1.62 -14.79 -24.93
C GLY A 90 2.64 -15.47 -24.02
N ASP A 91 3.73 -14.79 -23.67
CA ASP A 91 4.74 -15.25 -22.70
C ASP A 91 4.32 -14.94 -21.26
N ILE A 92 3.13 -15.44 -20.92
CA ILE A 92 2.47 -15.26 -19.62
C ILE A 92 3.16 -16.17 -18.58
N PRO A 93 3.76 -15.61 -17.50
CA PRO A 93 4.32 -16.37 -16.39
C PRO A 93 3.25 -17.17 -15.63
N ASP A 94 3.65 -18.15 -14.82
CA ASP A 94 2.70 -18.95 -14.04
C ASP A 94 1.92 -18.10 -13.03
N VAL A 95 2.59 -17.15 -12.37
CA VAL A 95 2.01 -16.23 -11.38
C VAL A 95 2.31 -14.78 -11.74
N ILE A 96 1.29 -13.93 -11.71
CA ILE A 96 1.38 -12.50 -12.05
C ILE A 96 0.87 -11.66 -10.88
N GLY A 97 1.67 -10.71 -10.44
CA GLY A 97 1.27 -9.71 -9.45
C GLY A 97 0.49 -8.55 -10.08
N PHE A 98 -0.48 -8.02 -9.35
CA PHE A 98 -1.23 -6.82 -9.73
C PHE A 98 -1.34 -5.88 -8.54
N GLU A 99 -1.23 -4.59 -8.79
CA GLU A 99 -1.65 -3.57 -7.83
C GLU A 99 -3.17 -3.37 -7.95
N SER A 100 -3.85 -3.28 -6.80
CA SER A 100 -5.31 -3.30 -6.72
C SER A 100 -6.03 -2.11 -7.33
N GLN A 101 -5.38 -0.95 -7.42
CA GLN A 101 -5.98 0.30 -7.90
C GLN A 101 -5.61 0.58 -9.36
N ILE A 102 -4.33 0.55 -9.70
CA ILE A 102 -3.83 1.01 -10.99
C ILE A 102 -4.03 -0.04 -12.09
N ASP A 103 -3.80 -1.32 -11.79
CA ASP A 103 -3.91 -2.39 -12.80
C ASP A 103 -5.28 -3.06 -12.84
N ARG A 104 -6.24 -2.56 -12.06
CA ARG A 104 -7.56 -3.16 -11.92
C ARG A 104 -8.27 -3.34 -13.27
N ALA A 105 -8.17 -2.34 -14.16
CA ALA A 105 -8.75 -2.43 -15.51
C ALA A 105 -8.16 -3.59 -16.33
N ASN A 106 -6.83 -3.70 -16.32
CA ASN A 106 -6.11 -4.73 -17.06
C ASN A 106 -6.43 -6.13 -16.51
N PHE A 107 -6.45 -6.29 -15.19
CA PHE A 107 -6.84 -7.54 -14.55
C PHE A 107 -8.24 -7.99 -14.98
N PHE A 108 -9.27 -7.15 -14.84
CA PHE A 108 -10.64 -7.51 -15.21
C PHE A 108 -10.77 -7.81 -16.71
N ARG A 109 -10.11 -7.02 -17.57
CA ARG A 109 -10.10 -7.27 -19.02
C ARG A 109 -9.48 -8.62 -19.36
N TRP A 110 -8.30 -8.92 -18.83
CA TRP A 110 -7.58 -10.17 -19.11
C TRP A 110 -8.27 -11.40 -18.49
N ALA A 111 -8.91 -11.24 -17.33
CA ALA A 111 -9.76 -12.28 -16.75
C ALA A 111 -10.93 -12.65 -17.68
N LYS A 112 -11.65 -11.65 -18.21
CA LYS A 112 -12.73 -11.86 -19.20
C LYS A 112 -12.24 -12.48 -20.50
N GLN A 113 -11.00 -12.19 -20.91
CA GLN A 113 -10.36 -12.79 -22.07
C GLN A 113 -9.83 -14.22 -21.82
N GLY A 114 -9.96 -14.74 -20.59
CA GLY A 114 -9.55 -16.10 -20.24
C GLY A 114 -8.04 -16.26 -20.03
N ALA A 115 -7.32 -15.18 -19.71
CA ALA A 115 -5.88 -15.24 -19.48
C ALA A 115 -5.51 -15.90 -18.13
N PHE A 116 -6.46 -15.97 -17.19
CA PHE A 116 -6.22 -16.47 -15.83
C PHE A 116 -7.05 -17.72 -15.51
N LEU A 117 -6.48 -18.56 -14.65
CA LEU A 117 -7.09 -19.77 -14.12
C LEU A 117 -8.16 -19.41 -13.05
N PRO A 118 -9.41 -19.90 -13.16
CA PRO A 118 -10.38 -19.81 -12.07
C PRO A 118 -9.92 -20.60 -10.84
N LEU A 119 -10.03 -20.02 -9.65
CA LEU A 119 -9.47 -20.58 -8.41
C LEU A 119 -10.50 -21.17 -7.46
N ASN A 120 -11.80 -21.06 -7.76
CA ASN A 120 -12.90 -21.44 -6.87
C ASN A 120 -12.74 -22.87 -6.27
N GLU A 121 -12.27 -23.82 -7.06
CA GLU A 121 -12.13 -25.23 -6.65
C GLU A 121 -10.95 -25.46 -5.69
N TYR A 122 -9.98 -24.54 -5.62
CA TYR A 122 -8.79 -24.68 -4.79
C TYR A 122 -8.90 -23.96 -3.44
N ILE A 123 -9.72 -22.91 -3.33
CA ILE A 123 -9.75 -22.04 -2.14
C ILE A 123 -10.06 -22.83 -0.86
N GLY A 124 -10.95 -23.82 -0.94
CA GLY A 124 -11.35 -24.65 0.20
C GLY A 124 -10.24 -25.53 0.77
N ASP A 125 -9.17 -25.77 0.02
CA ASP A 125 -8.08 -26.66 0.43
C ASP A 125 -7.07 -25.98 1.36
N TYR A 126 -6.98 -24.64 1.32
CA TYR A 126 -5.92 -23.88 2.00
C TYR A 126 -6.46 -23.02 3.15
N PRO A 127 -5.98 -23.17 4.40
CA PRO A 127 -6.47 -22.42 5.55
C PRO A 127 -6.39 -20.90 5.38
N THR A 128 -5.29 -20.36 4.85
CA THR A 128 -5.12 -18.91 4.72
C THR A 128 -5.96 -18.30 3.59
N LEU A 129 -6.42 -19.12 2.64
CA LEU A 129 -7.36 -18.69 1.60
C LEU A 129 -8.79 -18.73 2.15
N LYS A 130 -9.16 -19.75 2.93
CA LYS A 130 -10.45 -19.81 3.63
C LYS A 130 -10.68 -18.64 4.60
N ALA A 131 -9.60 -18.10 5.18
CA ALA A 131 -9.66 -16.98 6.10
C ALA A 131 -9.96 -15.63 5.42
N VAL A 132 -9.90 -15.55 4.09
CA VAL A 132 -10.17 -14.31 3.35
C VAL A 132 -11.67 -14.00 3.38
N PRO A 133 -12.11 -12.82 3.86
CA PRO A 133 -13.51 -12.43 3.89
C PRO A 133 -14.14 -12.33 2.50
N GLN A 134 -15.44 -12.62 2.41
CA GLN A 134 -16.17 -12.61 1.14
C GLN A 134 -16.12 -11.26 0.42
N GLU A 135 -16.14 -10.15 1.15
CA GLU A 135 -16.01 -8.80 0.60
C GLU A 135 -14.68 -8.58 -0.13
N VAL A 136 -13.60 -9.24 0.31
CA VAL A 136 -12.29 -9.18 -0.36
C VAL A 136 -12.32 -10.07 -1.61
N TRP A 137 -12.92 -11.27 -1.52
CA TRP A 137 -13.12 -12.13 -2.69
C TRP A 137 -13.95 -11.47 -3.79
N ASN A 138 -14.95 -10.66 -3.42
CA ASN A 138 -15.78 -9.92 -4.37
C ASN A 138 -14.95 -9.00 -5.28
N ALA A 139 -13.84 -8.47 -4.78
CA ALA A 139 -12.98 -7.52 -5.49
C ALA A 139 -12.19 -8.17 -6.65
N VAL A 140 -11.91 -9.47 -6.55
CA VAL A 140 -11.16 -10.28 -7.52
C VAL A 140 -12.05 -11.27 -8.29
N THR A 141 -13.37 -11.15 -8.12
CA THR A 141 -14.37 -12.00 -8.80
C THR A 141 -14.85 -11.34 -10.08
N VAL A 142 -14.78 -12.09 -11.18
CA VAL A 142 -15.28 -11.71 -12.52
C VAL A 142 -16.25 -12.78 -12.99
N ASP A 143 -17.47 -12.40 -13.34
CA ASP A 143 -18.52 -13.31 -13.84
C ASP A 143 -18.71 -14.57 -12.96
N GLY A 144 -18.66 -14.39 -11.63
CA GLY A 144 -18.85 -15.46 -10.64
C GLY A 144 -17.62 -16.33 -10.37
N LYS A 145 -16.49 -16.08 -11.02
CA LYS A 145 -15.23 -16.83 -10.85
C LYS A 145 -14.17 -15.96 -10.18
N ILE A 146 -13.43 -16.55 -9.26
CA ILE A 146 -12.30 -15.91 -8.57
C ILE A 146 -11.05 -16.11 -9.41
N TYR A 147 -10.41 -15.02 -9.82
CA TYR A 147 -9.28 -15.05 -10.76
C TYR A 147 -7.94 -14.59 -10.17
N ALA A 148 -7.93 -14.13 -8.92
CA ALA A 148 -6.72 -13.76 -8.23
C ALA A 148 -6.81 -14.04 -6.72
N ILE A 149 -5.64 -14.12 -6.08
CA ILE A 149 -5.46 -14.29 -4.64
C ILE A 149 -5.07 -12.92 -4.08
N PRO A 150 -5.94 -12.26 -3.28
CA PRO A 150 -5.64 -10.97 -2.68
C PRO A 150 -4.60 -11.12 -1.57
N LYS A 151 -3.64 -10.20 -1.50
CA LYS A 151 -2.63 -10.11 -0.43
C LYS A 151 -3.12 -9.18 0.67
N TYR A 152 -3.01 -9.64 1.92
CA TYR A 152 -3.55 -8.96 3.09
C TYR A 152 -3.09 -7.50 3.20
N PHE A 153 -4.01 -6.63 3.59
CA PHE A 153 -3.74 -5.28 4.05
C PHE A 153 -4.81 -4.91 5.09
N PRO A 154 -4.50 -4.18 6.17
CA PRO A 154 -5.49 -3.87 7.20
C PRO A 154 -6.61 -2.99 6.66
N LYS A 155 -7.82 -3.17 7.19
CA LYS A 155 -9.00 -2.34 6.88
C LYS A 155 -9.11 -1.13 7.79
N LYS A 156 -8.86 -1.30 9.10
CA LYS A 156 -9.09 -0.28 10.12
C LYS A 156 -7.95 0.71 10.22
N TYR A 157 -6.72 0.21 10.16
CA TYR A 157 -5.50 0.95 10.47
C TYR A 157 -4.94 1.72 9.27
N LEU A 158 -5.82 2.46 8.60
CA LEU A 158 -5.45 3.37 7.51
C LEU A 158 -4.85 4.68 8.06
N ASN A 159 -4.41 5.55 7.16
CA ASN A 159 -3.89 6.85 7.57
C ASN A 159 -5.02 7.75 8.11
N THR A 160 -4.81 8.30 9.29
CA THR A 160 -5.71 9.26 9.95
C THR A 160 -4.95 10.51 10.39
N PRO A 161 -5.64 11.64 10.64
CA PRO A 161 -4.98 12.85 11.12
C PRO A 161 -4.23 12.63 12.44
N VAL A 162 -3.03 13.21 12.52
CA VAL A 162 -2.11 13.22 13.67
C VAL A 162 -1.72 14.68 13.93
N ILE A 163 -1.59 15.05 15.19
CA ILE A 163 -1.27 16.40 15.64
C ILE A 163 -0.06 16.42 16.58
N ARG A 164 0.70 17.51 16.56
CA ARG A 164 1.70 17.86 17.57
C ARG A 164 1.00 18.16 18.91
N GLN A 165 0.97 17.17 19.80
CA GLN A 165 0.37 17.30 21.12
C GLN A 165 1.14 18.31 21.97
N ASP A 166 2.47 18.29 21.89
CA ASP A 166 3.34 19.27 22.53
C ASP A 166 3.04 20.73 22.09
N TRP A 167 2.63 20.95 20.83
CA TRP A 167 2.21 22.26 20.36
C TRP A 167 0.85 22.70 20.94
N LEU A 168 -0.09 21.76 21.13
CA LEU A 168 -1.34 22.06 21.83
C LEU A 168 -1.05 22.49 23.27
N ASP A 169 -0.19 21.75 23.97
CA ASP A 169 0.14 22.01 25.36
C ASP A 169 0.88 23.34 25.54
N ASN A 170 1.84 23.65 24.66
CA ASN A 170 2.56 24.93 24.67
C ASN A 170 1.62 26.14 24.52
N LEU A 171 0.58 26.01 23.70
CA LEU A 171 -0.40 27.07 23.46
C LEU A 171 -1.61 27.03 24.41
N GLY A 172 -1.70 26.01 25.29
CA GLY A 172 -2.85 25.79 26.15
C GLY A 172 -4.14 25.48 25.38
N LEU A 173 -4.02 24.90 24.19
CA LEU A 173 -5.14 24.52 23.32
C LEU A 173 -5.61 23.10 23.64
N LYS A 174 -6.86 22.81 23.27
CA LYS A 174 -7.43 21.46 23.39
C LYS A 174 -7.36 20.73 22.05
N MET A 175 -7.38 19.40 22.11
CA MET A 175 -7.58 18.55 20.94
C MET A 175 -8.88 18.96 20.22
N PRO A 176 -8.85 19.27 18.91
CA PRO A 176 -10.04 19.68 18.18
C PRO A 176 -11.03 18.52 18.01
N THR A 177 -12.32 18.83 18.09
CA THR A 177 -13.42 17.85 18.00
C THR A 177 -14.34 18.08 16.80
N ASN A 178 -14.12 19.16 16.06
CA ASN A 178 -14.86 19.55 14.87
C ASN A 178 -13.99 20.45 13.96
N TYR A 179 -14.47 20.71 12.74
CA TYR A 179 -13.74 21.50 11.75
C TYR A 179 -13.49 22.97 12.13
N GLU A 180 -14.34 23.56 12.97
CA GLU A 180 -14.14 24.96 13.42
C GLU A 180 -12.99 25.03 14.43
N GLU A 181 -13.00 24.16 15.45
CA GLU A 181 -11.90 24.04 16.41
C GLU A 181 -10.59 23.66 15.73
N LEU A 182 -10.64 22.73 14.75
CA LEU A 182 -9.46 22.35 13.96
C LEU A 182 -8.89 23.56 13.21
N LYS A 183 -9.74 24.39 12.63
CA LYS A 183 -9.34 25.61 11.93
C LYS A 183 -8.66 26.59 12.89
N GLU A 184 -9.25 26.82 14.07
CA GLU A 184 -8.66 27.68 15.10
C GLU A 184 -7.28 27.17 15.56
N VAL A 185 -7.17 25.86 15.83
CA VAL A 185 -5.90 25.22 16.22
C VAL A 185 -4.85 25.36 15.11
N ALA A 186 -5.20 25.05 13.86
CA ALA A 186 -4.27 25.16 12.74
C ALA A 186 -3.81 26.61 12.50
N ILE A 187 -4.68 27.61 12.67
CA ILE A 187 -4.30 29.03 12.58
C ILE A 187 -3.37 29.41 13.74
N ALA A 188 -3.67 28.96 14.97
CA ALA A 188 -2.83 29.23 16.13
C ALA A 188 -1.43 28.64 15.96
N PHE A 189 -1.33 27.42 15.44
CA PHE A 189 -0.04 26.80 15.10
C PHE A 189 0.78 27.60 14.10
N ALA A 190 0.15 28.35 13.20
CA ALA A 190 0.86 29.15 12.21
C ALA A 190 1.26 30.54 12.72
N LYS A 191 0.69 31.02 13.84
CA LYS A 191 0.76 32.44 14.24
C LYS A 191 1.19 32.70 15.68
N ASN A 192 1.13 31.69 16.53
CA ASN A 192 1.32 31.86 17.96
C ASN A 192 2.60 31.15 18.46
N ASP A 193 3.57 30.91 17.56
CA ASP A 193 4.89 30.37 17.89
C ASP A 193 4.83 29.06 18.70
N PRO A 194 4.14 28.01 18.20
CA PRO A 194 3.93 26.78 18.97
C PRO A 194 5.22 26.01 19.29
N ASP A 195 6.28 26.26 18.52
CA ASP A 195 7.62 25.67 18.71
C ASP A 195 8.56 26.56 19.54
N GLY A 196 8.10 27.76 19.96
CA GLY A 196 8.80 28.66 20.88
C GLY A 196 10.08 29.29 20.33
N ASN A 197 10.24 29.35 19.01
CA ASN A 197 11.44 29.85 18.36
C ASN A 197 11.43 31.38 18.13
N GLY A 198 10.28 32.03 18.38
CA GLY A 198 10.05 33.46 18.22
C GLY A 198 9.83 33.92 16.79
N LYS A 199 9.47 33.01 15.86
CA LYS A 199 9.24 33.31 14.44
C LYS A 199 7.96 32.66 13.93
N ASP A 200 7.27 33.38 13.05
CA ASP A 200 6.12 32.86 12.30
C ASP A 200 6.60 32.00 11.12
N ASP A 201 7.19 30.83 11.40
CA ASP A 201 7.78 29.94 10.39
C ASP A 201 7.26 28.50 10.44
N THR A 202 6.09 28.32 11.06
CA THR A 202 5.32 27.08 11.17
C THR A 202 4.01 27.15 10.38
N TYR A 203 3.51 26.00 9.97
CA TYR A 203 2.20 25.83 9.34
C TYR A 203 1.27 25.04 10.26
N GLY A 204 -0.03 25.32 10.16
CA GLY A 204 -1.05 24.52 10.85
C GLY A 204 -1.13 23.12 10.29
N MET A 205 -1.20 23.00 8.96
CA MET A 205 -1.41 21.73 8.26
C MET A 205 -0.53 21.64 7.01
N VAL A 206 -0.09 20.42 6.68
CA VAL A 206 0.56 20.11 5.40
C VAL A 206 -0.50 19.99 4.30
N LEU A 207 -0.23 20.48 3.10
CA LEU A 207 -1.03 20.16 1.93
C LEU A 207 -0.13 20.09 0.69
N GLY A 208 -0.43 19.18 -0.22
CA GLY A 208 0.27 18.95 -1.47
C GLY A 208 -0.68 18.98 -2.67
N LYS A 209 -0.14 18.69 -3.86
CA LYS A 209 -0.94 18.49 -5.07
C LYS A 209 -1.99 17.39 -4.87
N ASP A 210 -3.04 17.40 -5.68
CA ASP A 210 -4.19 16.50 -5.56
C ASP A 210 -4.91 16.55 -4.19
N LEU A 211 -4.71 17.62 -3.40
CA LEU A 211 -5.28 17.82 -2.06
C LEU A 211 -4.91 16.71 -1.06
N TRP A 212 -3.66 16.23 -1.14
CA TRP A 212 -3.12 15.22 -0.24
C TRP A 212 -2.11 15.82 0.77
N PRO A 213 -2.09 15.38 2.03
CA PRO A 213 -2.94 14.35 2.60
C PRO A 213 -4.38 14.81 2.78
N GLN A 214 -5.28 13.83 2.84
CA GLN A 214 -6.71 14.07 3.02
C GLN A 214 -7.06 14.22 4.51
N TYR A 215 -7.61 15.36 4.89
CA TYR A 215 -8.09 15.63 6.25
C TYR A 215 -9.59 15.36 6.39
N ALA A 216 -9.97 14.10 6.17
CA ALA A 216 -11.32 13.62 6.43
C ALA A 216 -11.41 13.09 7.86
N PHE A 217 -12.24 13.74 8.68
CA PHE A 217 -12.47 13.35 10.07
C PHE A 217 -13.68 12.42 10.22
N GLY A 218 -13.93 11.61 9.20
CA GLY A 218 -14.97 10.59 9.18
C GLY A 218 -15.49 10.28 7.78
N ALA A 219 -16.15 9.13 7.61
CA ALA A 219 -16.68 8.68 6.33
C ALA A 219 -17.67 9.67 5.70
N TYR A 220 -18.35 10.48 6.52
CA TYR A 220 -19.25 11.54 6.10
C TYR A 220 -18.56 12.62 5.26
N TRP A 221 -17.29 12.95 5.55
CA TRP A 221 -16.51 13.98 4.85
C TRP A 221 -15.42 13.39 3.95
N ASP A 222 -15.35 12.08 3.82
CA ASP A 222 -14.31 11.42 3.05
C ASP A 222 -14.60 11.52 1.55
N MET A 223 -13.69 12.15 0.79
CA MET A 223 -13.81 12.31 -0.66
C MET A 223 -13.85 10.97 -1.43
N ASN A 224 -13.28 9.92 -0.85
CA ASN A 224 -13.23 8.58 -1.44
C ASN A 224 -14.38 7.69 -0.96
N ALA A 225 -15.13 8.09 0.07
CA ALA A 225 -16.24 7.30 0.59
C ALA A 225 -17.47 7.39 -0.30
N TRP A 226 -17.99 6.24 -0.72
CA TRP A 226 -19.33 6.13 -1.31
C TRP A 226 -20.36 6.05 -0.19
N TYR A 227 -20.50 7.15 0.54
CA TYR A 227 -21.34 7.28 1.73
C TYR A 227 -22.70 7.92 1.43
N HIS A 228 -22.66 9.07 0.75
CA HIS A 228 -23.85 9.86 0.45
C HIS A 228 -24.60 9.33 -0.76
N GLN A 229 -25.91 9.58 -0.78
CA GLN A 229 -26.77 9.27 -1.92
C GLN A 229 -27.26 10.54 -2.62
N ASN A 230 -27.37 10.47 -3.94
CA ASN A 230 -28.04 11.51 -4.73
C ASN A 230 -29.57 11.41 -4.63
N GLY A 231 -30.29 12.36 -5.24
CA GLY A 231 -31.76 12.37 -5.26
C GLY A 231 -32.44 11.17 -5.96
N ARG A 232 -31.67 10.27 -6.60
CA ARG A 232 -32.15 9.00 -7.18
C ARG A 232 -31.88 7.79 -6.26
N GLY A 233 -31.37 8.01 -5.05
CA GLY A 233 -31.00 6.95 -4.12
C GLY A 233 -29.76 6.16 -4.55
N GLN A 234 -28.90 6.73 -5.40
CA GLN A 234 -27.64 6.13 -5.80
C GLN A 234 -26.51 6.66 -4.91
N TYR A 235 -25.65 5.79 -4.42
CA TYR A 235 -24.41 6.20 -3.77
C TYR A 235 -23.53 6.97 -4.76
N VAL A 236 -22.84 8.01 -4.30
CA VAL A 236 -21.96 8.86 -5.11
C VAL A 236 -20.58 8.99 -4.47
N PRO A 237 -19.51 9.25 -5.25
CA PRO A 237 -18.20 9.46 -4.67
C PRO A 237 -18.18 10.74 -3.83
N GLY A 238 -17.54 10.70 -2.66
CA GLY A 238 -17.46 11.84 -1.74
C GLY A 238 -16.89 13.12 -2.35
N VAL A 239 -15.99 13.02 -3.33
CA VAL A 239 -15.29 14.16 -3.95
C VAL A 239 -16.22 15.18 -4.63
N ILE A 240 -17.47 14.81 -4.92
CA ILE A 240 -18.49 15.71 -5.49
C ILE A 240 -19.56 16.16 -4.50
N THR A 241 -19.47 15.77 -3.22
CA THR A 241 -20.53 16.03 -2.23
C THR A 241 -20.39 17.41 -1.59
N GLU A 242 -21.51 17.97 -1.13
CA GLU A 242 -21.48 19.23 -0.36
C GLU A 242 -20.71 19.08 0.96
N GLN A 243 -20.63 17.86 1.50
CA GLN A 243 -19.86 17.56 2.70
C GLN A 243 -18.36 17.71 2.46
N TRP A 244 -17.83 17.20 1.34
CA TRP A 244 -16.43 17.42 0.99
C TRP A 244 -16.11 18.91 0.74
N LYS A 245 -17.07 19.67 0.22
CA LYS A 245 -16.95 21.13 0.04
C LYS A 245 -16.74 21.88 1.36
N GLU A 246 -17.17 21.34 2.51
CA GLU A 246 -16.87 21.90 3.82
C GLU A 246 -15.36 21.87 4.12
N SER A 247 -14.69 20.76 3.80
CA SER A 247 -13.23 20.63 3.90
C SER A 247 -12.50 21.60 2.98
N ILE A 248 -13.01 21.79 1.74
CA ILE A 248 -12.49 22.80 0.82
C ILE A 248 -12.62 24.22 1.40
N ARG A 249 -13.73 24.53 2.07
CA ARG A 249 -13.93 25.84 2.73
C ARG A 249 -12.94 26.05 3.87
N MET A 250 -12.76 25.04 4.73
CA MET A 250 -11.76 25.10 5.79
C MET A 250 -10.35 25.32 5.22
N MET A 251 -9.94 24.51 4.23
CA MET A 251 -8.61 24.66 3.62
C MET A 251 -8.42 26.02 2.97
N ARG A 252 -9.46 26.61 2.36
CA ARG A 252 -9.45 27.98 1.83
C ARG A 252 -9.19 29.01 2.92
N ASP A 253 -9.84 28.88 4.07
CA ASP A 253 -9.64 29.80 5.19
C ASP A 253 -8.22 29.66 5.76
N LEU A 254 -7.74 28.43 5.94
CA LEU A 254 -6.36 28.18 6.37
C LEU A 254 -5.31 28.73 5.39
N TYR A 255 -5.55 28.58 4.09
CA TYR A 255 -4.68 29.16 3.06
C TYR A 255 -4.60 30.69 3.17
N ARG A 256 -5.75 31.36 3.35
CA ARG A 256 -5.83 32.82 3.52
C ARG A 256 -5.11 33.30 4.77
N GLU A 257 -5.20 32.52 5.85
CA GLU A 257 -4.57 32.83 7.13
C GLU A 257 -3.09 32.43 7.18
N GLY A 258 -2.54 31.83 6.11
CA GLY A 258 -1.14 31.39 6.04
C GLY A 258 -0.84 30.08 6.77
N ALA A 259 -1.87 29.36 7.22
CA ALA A 259 -1.74 28.10 7.95
C ALA A 259 -1.49 26.87 7.06
N ILE A 260 -1.47 27.05 5.73
CA ILE A 260 -1.08 26.06 4.73
C ILE A 260 -0.02 26.72 3.81
N PRO A 261 1.01 25.97 3.36
CA PRO A 261 2.00 26.48 2.41
C PRO A 261 1.36 27.12 1.16
N LYS A 262 1.84 28.31 0.77
CA LYS A 262 1.24 29.07 -0.36
C LYS A 262 1.33 28.36 -1.70
N ASP A 263 2.33 27.51 -1.84
CA ASP A 263 2.67 26.71 -3.00
C ASP A 263 2.29 25.22 -2.83
N PHE A 264 1.35 24.90 -1.92
CA PHE A 264 0.88 23.53 -1.69
C PHE A 264 0.61 22.75 -2.98
N ALA A 265 0.01 23.40 -3.98
CA ALA A 265 -0.40 22.77 -5.24
C ALA A 265 0.77 22.29 -6.12
N VAL A 266 2.01 22.73 -5.87
CA VAL A 266 3.20 22.28 -6.62
C VAL A 266 3.98 21.19 -5.89
N TYR A 267 3.76 21.00 -4.59
CA TYR A 267 4.47 19.97 -3.85
C TYR A 267 3.97 18.58 -4.20
N ASP A 268 4.92 17.68 -4.44
CA ASP A 268 4.62 16.26 -4.39
C ASP A 268 4.12 15.91 -2.97
N PRO A 269 3.09 15.05 -2.82
CA PRO A 269 2.51 14.76 -1.53
C PRO A 269 3.53 14.19 -0.53
N VAL A 270 4.48 13.37 -1.00
CA VAL A 270 5.54 12.80 -0.14
C VAL A 270 6.52 13.88 0.31
N GLU A 271 6.85 14.84 -0.55
CA GLU A 271 7.69 15.98 -0.19
C GLU A 271 6.97 16.94 0.76
N ALA A 272 5.67 17.18 0.55
CA ALA A 272 4.86 17.98 1.46
C ALA A 272 4.88 17.38 2.87
N ALA A 273 4.75 16.05 2.99
CA ALA A 273 4.81 15.33 4.27
C ALA A 273 6.11 15.58 5.05
N LYS A 274 7.24 15.80 4.36
CA LYS A 274 8.53 16.08 5.02
C LYS A 274 8.51 17.38 5.81
N MET A 275 7.63 18.33 5.50
CA MET A 275 7.50 19.57 6.28
C MET A 275 7.13 19.28 7.73
N PHE A 276 6.25 18.30 7.98
CA PHE A 276 5.89 17.88 9.32
C PHE A 276 7.12 17.39 10.10
N TYR A 277 7.88 16.46 9.51
CA TYR A 277 9.08 15.89 10.13
C TYR A 277 10.28 16.84 10.19
N ALA A 278 10.27 17.91 9.39
CA ALA A 278 11.23 19.01 9.49
C ALA A 278 10.86 20.04 10.59
N GLY A 279 9.83 19.76 11.41
CA GLY A 279 9.36 20.65 12.47
C GLY A 279 8.55 21.85 11.99
N LYS A 280 8.07 21.83 10.73
CA LYS A 280 7.44 23.00 10.08
C LYS A 280 5.92 22.93 10.00
N ALA A 281 5.29 21.84 10.41
CA ALA A 281 3.83 21.74 10.41
C ALA A 281 3.33 21.00 11.65
N GLY A 282 2.17 21.41 12.16
CA GLY A 282 1.60 20.84 13.38
C GLY A 282 0.64 19.67 13.16
N ILE A 283 0.06 19.52 11.96
CA ILE A 283 -0.94 18.48 11.67
C ILE A 283 -0.61 17.78 10.34
N PHE A 284 -0.58 16.45 10.37
CA PHE A 284 -0.34 15.57 9.23
C PHE A 284 -1.31 14.37 9.24
N VAL A 285 -1.18 13.42 8.33
CA VAL A 285 -2.02 12.21 8.25
C VAL A 285 -1.13 10.99 8.15
N ARG A 286 -1.24 10.08 9.12
CA ARG A 286 -0.44 8.87 9.19
C ARG A 286 -1.20 7.77 9.93
N GLY A 287 -1.04 6.54 9.46
CA GLY A 287 -1.55 5.33 10.12
C GLY A 287 -0.45 4.60 10.89
N PRO A 288 -0.80 3.60 11.72
CA PRO A 288 0.17 2.90 12.56
C PRO A 288 1.08 1.96 11.75
N VAL A 289 0.87 1.83 10.44
CA VAL A 289 1.55 0.89 9.55
C VAL A 289 2.69 1.56 8.79
N GLU A 290 3.84 0.88 8.68
CA GLU A 290 4.97 1.22 7.78
C GLU A 290 5.51 2.67 7.93
N MET A 291 5.54 3.23 9.15
CA MET A 291 6.13 4.56 9.41
C MET A 291 7.67 4.51 9.30
N PRO A 292 8.31 5.31 8.42
CA PRO A 292 9.78 5.27 8.30
C PRO A 292 10.46 5.91 9.50
N GLU A 293 11.16 5.14 10.34
CA GLU A 293 11.72 5.64 11.63
C GLU A 293 12.62 6.87 11.47
N ALA A 294 13.37 6.95 10.38
CA ALA A 294 14.21 8.11 10.04
C ALA A 294 13.43 9.43 10.00
N ASN A 295 12.13 9.41 9.71
CA ASN A 295 11.28 10.60 9.74
C ASN A 295 11.07 11.10 11.18
N MET A 296 10.79 10.20 12.14
CA MET A 296 10.67 10.58 13.54
C MET A 296 12.02 11.01 14.12
N GLU A 297 13.10 10.30 13.78
CA GLU A 297 14.45 10.69 14.19
C GLU A 297 14.82 12.08 13.68
N ALA A 298 14.44 12.43 12.45
CA ALA A 298 14.65 13.76 11.90
C ALA A 298 13.88 14.83 12.68
N LEU A 299 12.62 14.56 13.07
CA LEU A 299 11.82 15.46 13.89
C LEU A 299 12.44 15.64 15.28
N GLN A 300 12.77 14.54 15.95
CA GLN A 300 13.33 14.55 17.31
C GLN A 300 14.73 15.18 17.38
N LYS A 301 15.48 15.17 16.28
CA LYS A 301 16.75 15.90 16.19
C LYS A 301 16.57 17.41 16.30
N ILE A 302 15.41 17.94 15.87
CA ILE A 302 15.05 19.36 15.91
C ILE A 302 14.26 19.68 17.18
N HIS A 303 13.30 18.82 17.53
CA HIS A 303 12.41 18.92 18.68
C HIS A 303 12.47 17.61 19.50
N PRO A 304 13.45 17.44 20.39
CA PRO A 304 13.61 16.20 21.19
C PRO A 304 12.38 15.83 22.02
N GLU A 305 11.58 16.83 22.39
CA GLU A 305 10.32 16.76 23.13
C GLU A 305 9.08 16.54 22.26
N ALA A 306 9.23 16.40 20.94
CA ALA A 306 8.09 16.24 20.04
C ALA A 306 7.21 15.06 20.46
N ASP A 307 5.92 15.37 20.65
CA ASP A 307 4.89 14.42 21.05
C ASP A 307 3.74 14.45 20.04
N LEU A 308 3.31 13.27 19.60
CA LEU A 308 2.35 13.13 18.51
C LEU A 308 1.14 12.35 19.01
N SER A 309 -0.05 12.92 18.84
CA SER A 309 -1.31 12.24 19.16
C SER A 309 -2.21 12.11 17.93
N PRO A 310 -2.99 11.04 17.82
CA PRO A 310 -3.99 10.92 16.79
C PRO A 310 -5.17 11.85 17.08
N ILE A 311 -5.79 12.39 16.02
CA ILE A 311 -7.06 13.12 16.15
C ILE A 311 -8.21 12.11 15.92
N PRO A 312 -9.13 11.93 16.89
CA PRO A 312 -10.31 11.08 16.71
C PRO A 312 -11.21 11.57 15.57
N PRO A 313 -12.07 10.70 15.00
CA PRO A 313 -13.07 11.16 14.04
C PRO A 313 -14.04 12.12 14.72
N PHE A 314 -14.53 13.10 13.96
CA PHE A 314 -15.54 14.04 14.41
C PHE A 314 -16.93 13.41 14.36
N GLU A 315 -17.83 13.90 15.21
CA GLU A 315 -19.24 13.54 15.11
C GLU A 315 -19.87 14.29 13.93
N ALA A 316 -20.39 13.54 12.97
CA ALA A 316 -21.02 14.09 11.78
C ALA A 316 -22.44 14.61 12.06
N PRO A 317 -22.98 15.50 11.23
CA PRO A 317 -24.35 16.01 11.36
C PRO A 317 -25.45 14.93 11.37
N ASP A 318 -25.18 13.75 10.80
CA ASP A 318 -26.09 12.59 10.82
C ASP A 318 -25.90 11.70 12.07
N GLY A 319 -25.08 12.12 13.03
CA GLY A 319 -24.74 11.38 14.24
C GLY A 319 -23.73 10.25 14.03
N SER A 320 -23.24 10.04 12.80
CA SER A 320 -22.19 9.05 12.55
C SER A 320 -20.85 9.54 13.09
N LYS A 321 -20.03 8.60 13.56
CA LYS A 321 -18.68 8.87 14.07
C LYS A 321 -17.80 7.67 13.76
N GLY A 322 -16.86 7.86 12.84
CA GLY A 322 -15.95 6.80 12.42
C GLY A 322 -15.31 7.03 11.05
N TYR A 323 -14.19 6.33 10.81
CA TYR A 323 -13.40 6.46 9.59
C TYR A 323 -13.87 5.51 8.50
N THR A 324 -13.47 5.76 7.25
CA THR A 324 -13.69 4.81 6.16
C THR A 324 -12.71 3.64 6.30
N ALA A 325 -13.23 2.42 6.15
CA ALA A 325 -12.41 1.22 6.10
C ALA A 325 -11.67 1.09 4.76
N GLY A 326 -10.49 0.51 4.79
CA GLY A 326 -9.79 0.04 3.59
C GLY A 326 -10.42 -1.19 2.96
N SER A 327 -9.88 -1.58 1.81
CA SER A 327 -10.32 -2.74 1.02
C SER A 327 -10.03 -4.09 1.68
N GLY A 328 -9.11 -4.16 2.66
CA GLY A 328 -8.66 -5.42 3.27
C GLY A 328 -7.59 -6.16 2.45
N TYR A 329 -7.13 -5.56 1.35
CA TYR A 329 -6.07 -6.07 0.48
C TYR A 329 -5.46 -4.91 -0.32
N TYR A 330 -4.21 -5.06 -0.77
CA TYR A 330 -3.52 -4.02 -1.56
C TYR A 330 -2.98 -4.51 -2.91
N THR A 331 -2.48 -5.74 -2.97
CA THR A 331 -2.04 -6.37 -4.22
C THR A 331 -2.68 -7.74 -4.36
N MET A 332 -2.56 -8.36 -5.53
CA MET A 332 -3.12 -9.68 -5.78
C MET A 332 -2.25 -10.50 -6.73
N ASN A 333 -2.32 -11.82 -6.64
CA ASN A 333 -1.66 -12.75 -7.55
C ASN A 333 -2.69 -13.46 -8.43
N ALA A 334 -2.60 -13.34 -9.75
CA ALA A 334 -3.36 -14.17 -10.69
C ALA A 334 -2.49 -15.35 -11.16
N LEU A 335 -3.12 -16.50 -11.42
CA LEU A 335 -2.48 -17.67 -12.00
C LEU A 335 -2.82 -17.76 -13.49
N SER A 336 -1.84 -18.06 -14.33
CA SER A 336 -2.04 -18.19 -15.78
C SER A 336 -3.00 -19.33 -16.14
N ALA A 337 -3.89 -19.09 -17.11
CA ALA A 337 -4.81 -20.12 -17.62
C ALA A 337 -4.10 -21.33 -18.25
N LYS A 338 -2.81 -21.21 -18.59
CA LYS A 338 -1.99 -22.33 -19.08
C LYS A 338 -1.87 -23.46 -18.06
N LEU A 339 -1.99 -23.13 -16.77
CA LEU A 339 -1.89 -24.09 -15.66
C LEU A 339 -3.10 -25.01 -15.53
N LYS A 340 -4.18 -24.82 -16.32
CA LYS A 340 -5.41 -25.63 -16.24
C LYS A 340 -5.16 -27.14 -16.37
N ASP A 341 -4.12 -27.52 -17.12
CA ASP A 341 -3.76 -28.91 -17.39
C ASP A 341 -2.62 -29.41 -16.46
N GLU A 342 -2.19 -28.57 -15.50
CA GLU A 342 -1.11 -28.84 -14.54
C GLU A 342 -1.59 -28.71 -13.08
N PRO A 343 -2.62 -29.45 -12.64
CA PRO A 343 -3.21 -29.26 -11.31
C PRO A 343 -2.22 -29.50 -10.15
N GLY A 344 -1.20 -30.36 -10.34
CA GLY A 344 -0.12 -30.54 -9.36
C GLY A 344 0.75 -29.29 -9.19
N LYS A 345 1.08 -28.62 -10.30
CA LYS A 345 1.82 -27.35 -10.29
C LYS A 345 0.99 -26.23 -9.65
N VAL A 346 -0.31 -26.17 -9.95
CA VAL A 346 -1.24 -25.23 -9.28
C VAL A 346 -1.21 -25.44 -7.77
N ARG A 347 -1.37 -26.68 -7.31
CA ARG A 347 -1.32 -27.01 -5.88
C ARG A 347 0.00 -26.59 -5.24
N ARG A 348 1.14 -26.82 -5.92
CA ARG A 348 2.46 -26.38 -5.43
C ARG A 348 2.58 -24.86 -5.33
N ILE A 349 2.07 -24.12 -6.31
CA ILE A 349 2.02 -22.64 -6.27
C ILE A 349 1.19 -22.17 -5.07
N LEU A 350 0.02 -22.77 -4.86
CA LEU A 350 -0.87 -22.42 -3.76
C LEU A 350 -0.31 -22.83 -2.39
N GLU A 351 0.44 -23.94 -2.30
CA GLU A 351 1.18 -24.34 -1.10
C GLU A 351 2.24 -23.29 -0.71
N ILE A 352 3.00 -22.76 -1.69
CA ILE A 352 3.98 -21.69 -1.45
C ILE A 352 3.28 -20.41 -0.97
N ILE A 353 2.15 -20.04 -1.61
CA ILE A 353 1.35 -18.88 -1.23
C ILE A 353 0.78 -19.05 0.18
N ASP A 354 0.14 -20.19 0.48
CA ASP A 354 -0.46 -20.46 1.79
C ASP A 354 0.60 -20.44 2.90
N PHE A 355 1.78 -21.01 2.65
CA PHE A 355 2.90 -20.97 3.58
C PHE A 355 3.30 -19.54 3.94
N GLY A 356 3.57 -18.68 2.94
CA GLY A 356 4.00 -17.30 3.18
C GLY A 356 2.95 -16.38 3.80
N ARG A 357 1.68 -16.80 3.75
CA ARG A 357 0.55 -16.10 4.37
C ARG A 357 0.25 -16.55 5.79
N ARG A 358 0.90 -17.61 6.30
CA ARG A 358 0.64 -18.08 7.67
C ARG A 358 0.89 -16.95 8.65
N PHE A 359 -0.11 -16.70 9.49
CA PHE A 359 0.01 -15.66 10.51
C PHE A 359 0.72 -16.21 11.73
N TYR A 360 1.84 -15.58 12.07
CA TYR A 360 2.56 -15.81 13.31
C TYR A 360 2.34 -14.60 14.22
N SER A 361 1.77 -14.84 15.40
CA SER A 361 1.67 -13.80 16.43
C SER A 361 3.07 -13.36 16.86
N TRP A 362 3.20 -12.19 17.49
CA TRP A 362 4.49 -11.70 17.97
C TRP A 362 5.23 -12.66 18.90
N LYS A 363 4.50 -13.49 19.64
CA LYS A 363 5.10 -14.53 20.50
C LYS A 363 5.70 -15.68 19.72
N GLU A 364 5.27 -15.89 18.48
CA GLU A 364 5.71 -16.95 17.57
C GLU A 364 6.74 -16.46 16.55
N ARG A 365 7.06 -15.16 16.54
CA ARG A 365 8.04 -14.54 15.64
C ARG A 365 9.44 -14.57 16.26
N ASN A 366 9.96 -15.79 16.43
CA ASN A 366 11.25 -16.03 17.06
C ASN A 366 11.89 -17.33 16.51
N PRO A 367 13.15 -17.63 16.86
CA PRO A 367 13.88 -18.78 16.32
C PRO A 367 13.30 -20.15 16.72
N ASP A 368 12.52 -20.25 17.79
CA ASP A 368 11.91 -21.52 18.23
C ASP A 368 10.73 -21.95 17.33
N ASN A 369 10.22 -21.04 16.49
CA ASN A 369 9.23 -21.36 15.47
C ASN A 369 9.93 -21.65 14.14
N GLU A 370 10.14 -22.93 13.84
CA GLU A 370 10.89 -23.39 12.66
C GLU A 370 10.41 -22.79 11.33
N ASP A 371 9.09 -22.67 11.13
CA ASP A 371 8.55 -22.11 9.89
C ASP A 371 8.83 -20.61 9.78
N PHE A 372 8.69 -19.87 10.88
CA PHE A 372 9.01 -18.43 10.92
C PHE A 372 10.52 -18.20 10.72
N ASP A 373 11.35 -18.93 11.47
CA ASP A 373 12.80 -18.84 11.41
C ASP A 373 13.32 -19.14 10.00
N TRP A 374 12.84 -20.22 9.38
CA TRP A 374 13.14 -20.56 8.00
C TRP A 374 12.71 -19.45 7.03
N MET A 375 11.47 -18.96 7.16
CA MET A 375 10.92 -17.94 6.26
C MET A 375 11.75 -16.66 6.28
N TYR A 376 12.31 -16.30 7.44
CA TYR A 376 13.13 -15.11 7.62
C TYR A 376 14.64 -15.38 7.40
N GLY A 377 15.03 -16.58 6.96
CA GLY A 377 16.41 -16.90 6.58
C GLY A 377 17.33 -17.24 7.75
N HIS A 378 16.77 -17.77 8.85
CA HIS A 378 17.44 -18.15 10.09
C HIS A 378 18.06 -17.00 10.88
N GLU A 379 17.87 -17.05 12.20
CA GLU A 379 18.43 -16.07 13.13
C GLU A 379 19.97 -16.03 13.06
N GLY A 380 20.53 -14.82 13.04
CA GLY A 380 21.96 -14.60 12.87
C GLY A 380 22.41 -14.51 11.41
N LYS A 381 21.50 -14.72 10.44
CA LYS A 381 21.79 -14.70 9.01
C LYS A 381 20.80 -13.88 8.20
N GLY A 382 19.57 -14.37 8.06
CA GLY A 382 18.51 -13.66 7.32
C GLY A 382 17.79 -12.62 8.17
N TYR A 383 17.87 -12.74 9.50
CA TYR A 383 17.37 -11.74 10.44
C TYR A 383 18.14 -11.81 11.77
N HIS A 384 17.94 -10.78 12.60
CA HIS A 384 18.43 -10.71 13.98
C HIS A 384 17.31 -10.35 14.95
N MET A 385 17.29 -10.96 16.13
CA MET A 385 16.41 -10.61 17.23
C MET A 385 16.99 -9.42 18.01
N VAL A 386 16.27 -8.29 18.00
CA VAL A 386 16.63 -7.06 18.73
C VAL A 386 15.47 -6.67 19.63
N ASP A 387 15.69 -6.71 20.95
CA ASP A 387 14.69 -6.45 21.99
C ASP A 387 13.40 -7.28 21.79
N GLY A 388 13.54 -8.57 21.47
CA GLY A 388 12.41 -9.47 21.25
C GLY A 388 11.69 -9.27 19.91
N ARG A 389 12.31 -8.58 18.93
CA ARG A 389 11.73 -8.33 17.61
C ARG A 389 12.64 -8.83 16.49
N PRO A 390 12.09 -9.46 15.44
CA PRO A 390 12.87 -9.85 14.28
C PRO A 390 13.17 -8.64 13.40
N VAL A 391 14.46 -8.40 13.13
CA VAL A 391 14.95 -7.38 12.19
C VAL A 391 15.56 -8.12 10.99
N VAL A 392 14.85 -8.10 9.86
CA VAL A 392 15.30 -8.77 8.63
C VAL A 392 16.49 -8.02 8.04
N THR A 393 17.43 -8.76 7.47
CA THR A 393 18.51 -8.18 6.68
C THR A 393 18.00 -7.53 5.40
N GLU A 394 18.84 -6.68 4.81
CA GLU A 394 18.46 -5.91 3.63
C GLU A 394 18.06 -6.83 2.48
N ARG A 395 17.02 -6.44 1.75
CA ARG A 395 16.47 -7.24 0.66
C ARG A 395 17.53 -7.56 -0.41
N THR A 396 18.46 -6.64 -0.64
CA THR A 396 19.55 -6.76 -1.61
C THR A 396 20.59 -7.82 -1.24
N GLU A 397 20.65 -8.26 0.03
CA GLU A 397 21.50 -9.38 0.45
C GLU A 397 20.90 -10.73 0.01
N GLY A 398 19.58 -10.79 -0.15
CA GLY A 398 18.89 -11.96 -0.70
C GLY A 398 18.94 -13.21 0.19
N LEU A 399 19.14 -13.04 1.50
CA LEU A 399 19.36 -14.13 2.45
C LEU A 399 18.07 -14.83 2.90
N ALA A 400 16.94 -14.13 2.94
CA ALA A 400 15.68 -14.64 3.48
C ALA A 400 14.68 -15.08 2.40
N PRO A 401 14.02 -16.25 2.51
CA PRO A 401 12.89 -16.65 1.66
C PRO A 401 11.77 -15.61 1.58
N TRP A 402 11.53 -14.88 2.67
CA TRP A 402 10.55 -13.79 2.77
C TRP A 402 10.60 -12.78 1.62
N HIS A 403 11.80 -12.48 1.10
CA HIS A 403 12.00 -11.54 0.01
C HIS A 403 11.56 -12.09 -1.36
N TYR A 404 11.35 -13.40 -1.45
CA TYR A 404 11.09 -14.12 -2.70
C TYR A 404 9.76 -14.87 -2.73
N LEU A 405 9.07 -15.06 -1.60
CA LEU A 405 7.77 -15.73 -1.55
C LEU A 405 6.73 -15.04 -2.46
N LEU A 406 5.86 -15.83 -3.09
CA LEU A 406 4.80 -15.34 -3.98
C LEU A 406 3.82 -14.42 -3.25
N ASP A 407 3.53 -14.73 -1.99
CA ASP A 407 2.81 -13.88 -1.04
C ASP A 407 3.54 -13.95 0.29
N ASN A 408 3.98 -12.80 0.79
CA ASN A 408 4.62 -12.65 2.09
C ASN A 408 3.80 -11.73 3.00
N LYS A 409 2.52 -11.53 2.72
CA LYS A 409 1.63 -10.77 3.60
C LYS A 409 0.87 -11.77 4.46
N MET A 410 1.32 -11.92 5.71
CA MET A 410 0.65 -12.77 6.70
C MET A 410 -0.82 -12.37 6.80
N TRP A 411 -1.72 -13.35 6.69
CA TRP A 411 -3.15 -13.12 6.75
C TRP A 411 -3.62 -13.08 8.20
N ALA A 412 -3.64 -11.89 8.80
CA ALA A 412 -4.03 -11.73 10.19
C ALA A 412 -5.50 -12.15 10.43
N PRO A 413 -5.81 -12.79 11.58
CA PRO A 413 -7.18 -13.18 11.90
C PRO A 413 -8.12 -11.98 12.12
N ASN A 414 -7.56 -10.82 12.48
CA ASN A 414 -8.17 -9.51 12.51
C ASN A 414 -7.06 -8.44 12.48
N ASP A 415 -7.41 -7.18 12.29
CA ASP A 415 -6.42 -6.11 12.18
C ASP A 415 -5.62 -5.94 13.49
N GLU A 416 -6.30 -6.02 14.64
CA GLU A 416 -5.73 -5.86 15.99
C GLU A 416 -4.61 -6.88 16.27
N ALA A 417 -4.70 -8.09 15.71
CA ALA A 417 -3.70 -9.14 15.89
C ALA A 417 -2.31 -8.73 15.36
N ASN A 418 -2.24 -7.82 14.38
CA ASN A 418 -0.97 -7.40 13.79
C ASN A 418 -0.03 -6.72 14.78
N ARG A 419 -0.57 -5.94 15.73
CA ARG A 419 0.21 -5.17 16.71
C ARG A 419 1.39 -4.44 16.03
N TYR A 420 1.09 -3.60 15.05
CA TYR A 420 2.05 -2.76 14.32
C TYR A 420 2.93 -1.92 15.24
N SER A 421 2.48 -1.52 16.42
CA SER A 421 3.32 -0.78 17.35
C SER A 421 4.61 -1.52 17.74
N LEU A 422 4.58 -2.86 17.74
CA LEU A 422 5.73 -3.69 18.06
C LEU A 422 6.77 -3.73 16.92
N THR A 423 6.49 -3.17 15.74
CA THR A 423 7.48 -3.06 14.65
C THR A 423 8.47 -1.91 14.86
N TYR A 424 8.16 -0.93 15.72
CA TYR A 424 8.97 0.29 15.87
C TYR A 424 9.95 0.22 17.04
N LYS A 425 11.21 0.57 16.77
CA LYS A 425 12.32 0.80 17.72
C LYS A 425 12.27 2.19 18.31
N ASN A 426 11.92 3.20 17.52
CA ASN A 426 11.74 4.55 18.02
C ASN A 426 10.55 4.61 18.99
N SER A 427 10.78 5.09 20.21
CA SER A 427 9.76 5.10 21.27
C SER A 427 8.56 6.00 20.93
N ALA A 428 8.78 7.16 20.30
CA ALA A 428 7.69 8.07 19.94
C ALA A 428 6.81 7.50 18.83
N PHE A 429 7.39 6.82 17.83
CA PHE A 429 6.58 6.11 16.84
C PHE A 429 5.89 4.86 17.40
N LYS A 430 6.53 4.16 18.34
CA LYS A 430 5.85 3.07 19.04
C LYS A 430 4.63 3.58 19.81
N GLU A 431 4.78 4.67 20.57
CA GLU A 431 3.70 5.30 21.34
C GLU A 431 2.58 5.80 20.42
N LEU A 432 2.91 6.58 19.38
CA LEU A 432 1.94 7.02 18.37
C LEU A 432 1.22 5.82 17.72
N ALA A 433 1.94 4.75 17.39
CA ALA A 433 1.32 3.55 16.84
C ALA A 433 0.37 2.87 17.83
N GLU A 434 0.70 2.81 19.13
CA GLU A 434 -0.18 2.29 20.18
C GLU A 434 -1.45 3.14 20.32
N GLU A 435 -1.32 4.46 20.26
CA GLU A 435 -2.46 5.37 20.31
C GLU A 435 -3.36 5.25 19.07
N LEU A 436 -2.76 5.18 17.88
CA LEU A 436 -3.49 4.95 16.62
C LEU A 436 -4.20 3.59 16.62
N GLU A 437 -3.52 2.52 17.05
CA GLU A 437 -4.11 1.18 17.20
C GLU A 437 -5.32 1.21 18.12
N LYS A 438 -5.17 1.85 19.30
CA LYS A 438 -6.23 1.98 20.29
C LYS A 438 -7.42 2.78 19.76
N MET A 439 -7.17 3.96 19.21
CA MET A 439 -8.22 4.81 18.62
C MET A 439 -9.01 4.04 17.57
N HIS A 440 -8.33 3.34 16.66
CA HIS A 440 -8.99 2.57 15.62
C HIS A 440 -9.73 1.34 16.15
N ALA A 441 -9.22 0.66 17.18
CA ALA A 441 -9.93 -0.45 17.80
C ALA A 441 -11.25 0.00 18.49
N GLU A 442 -11.28 1.23 19.00
CA GLU A 442 -12.44 1.83 19.68
C GLU A 442 -13.37 2.60 18.72
N THR A 443 -12.96 2.79 17.46
CA THR A 443 -13.69 3.54 16.44
C THR A 443 -14.40 2.60 15.46
N ARG A 444 -15.60 2.97 15.03
CA ARG A 444 -16.32 2.26 13.97
C ARG A 444 -15.73 2.58 12.60
N HIS A 445 -15.78 1.62 11.68
CA HIS A 445 -15.30 1.83 10.31
C HIS A 445 -16.40 1.60 9.27
N TYR A 446 -16.54 2.55 8.35
CA TYR A 446 -17.50 2.45 7.25
C TYR A 446 -16.91 1.58 6.13
N LEU A 447 -17.50 0.43 5.88
CA LEU A 447 -17.14 -0.42 4.74
C LEU A 447 -17.60 0.22 3.44
N ASN A 448 -16.64 0.81 2.73
CA ASN A 448 -16.87 1.48 1.48
C ASN A 448 -17.24 0.46 0.37
N PRO A 449 -18.44 0.54 -0.23
CA PRO A 449 -18.92 -0.46 -1.18
C PRO A 449 -18.06 -0.53 -2.46
N ILE A 450 -17.37 0.55 -2.81
CA ILE A 450 -16.53 0.62 -4.01
C ILE A 450 -15.41 -0.44 -4.03
N HIS A 451 -14.98 -0.92 -2.86
CA HIS A 451 -13.95 -1.95 -2.75
C HIS A 451 -14.41 -3.33 -3.23
N GLN A 452 -15.72 -3.56 -3.38
CA GLN A 452 -16.29 -4.87 -3.72
C GLN A 452 -16.82 -4.96 -5.16
N VAL A 453 -16.89 -3.83 -5.85
CA VAL A 453 -17.54 -3.69 -7.16
C VAL A 453 -16.56 -3.17 -8.21
N TYR A 454 -16.87 -3.36 -9.48
CA TYR A 454 -16.01 -2.96 -10.59
C TYR A 454 -16.74 -2.02 -11.55
N SER A 455 -16.20 -0.82 -11.74
CA SER A 455 -16.61 0.08 -12.82
C SER A 455 -15.53 0.11 -13.88
N GLU A 456 -15.87 -0.27 -15.10
CA GLU A 456 -14.95 -0.24 -16.25
C GLU A 456 -14.56 1.21 -16.58
N THR A 457 -15.50 2.13 -16.42
CA THR A 457 -15.25 3.55 -16.63
C THR A 457 -14.31 4.13 -15.58
N GLU A 458 -14.51 3.78 -14.30
CA GLU A 458 -13.65 4.22 -13.20
C GLU A 458 -12.23 3.71 -13.39
N ALA A 459 -12.07 2.42 -13.69
CA ALA A 459 -10.76 1.83 -13.89
C ALA A 459 -10.01 2.39 -15.13
N ARG A 460 -10.74 2.97 -16.10
CA ARG A 460 -10.15 3.53 -17.33
C ARG A 460 -9.83 5.02 -17.23
N ILE A 461 -10.72 5.83 -16.64
CA ILE A 461 -10.61 7.30 -16.63
C ILE A 461 -10.85 7.94 -15.26
N GLY A 462 -11.20 7.16 -14.23
CA GLY A 462 -11.57 7.66 -12.90
C GLY A 462 -10.48 8.54 -12.27
N LEU A 463 -9.22 8.11 -12.37
CA LEU A 463 -8.07 8.88 -11.88
C LEU A 463 -7.93 10.23 -12.58
N GLU A 464 -8.04 10.25 -13.91
CA GLU A 464 -7.90 11.46 -14.71
C GLU A 464 -9.00 12.49 -14.38
N ILE A 465 -10.27 12.05 -14.40
CA ILE A 465 -11.39 12.97 -14.16
C ILE A 465 -11.42 13.46 -12.71
N THR A 466 -10.98 12.64 -11.75
CA THR A 466 -10.89 13.02 -10.34
C THR A 466 -9.76 14.03 -10.12
N ARG A 467 -8.57 13.82 -10.70
CA ARG A 467 -7.48 14.81 -10.66
C ARG A 467 -7.88 16.14 -11.27
N ASN A 468 -8.57 16.11 -12.42
CA ASN A 468 -9.08 17.33 -13.05
C ASN A 468 -10.04 18.09 -12.13
N LEU A 469 -10.90 17.38 -11.40
CA LEU A 469 -11.79 17.98 -10.41
C LEU A 469 -11.01 18.55 -9.21
N LEU A 470 -10.07 17.79 -8.65
CA LEU A 470 -9.24 18.21 -7.52
C LEU A 470 -8.39 19.45 -7.85
N ASN A 471 -7.92 19.58 -9.09
CA ASN A 471 -7.23 20.78 -9.57
C ASN A 471 -8.14 22.03 -9.57
N GLU A 472 -9.41 21.89 -9.94
CA GLU A 472 -10.36 23.00 -9.83
C GLU A 472 -10.71 23.31 -8.36
N GLN A 473 -10.80 22.29 -7.50
CA GLN A 473 -11.00 22.48 -6.06
C GLN A 473 -9.79 23.15 -5.39
N ALA A 474 -8.56 22.85 -5.82
CA ALA A 474 -7.35 23.54 -5.37
C ALA A 474 -7.41 25.04 -5.71
N LYS A 475 -7.91 25.42 -6.90
CA LYS A 475 -8.15 26.83 -7.24
C LYS A 475 -9.21 27.49 -6.36
N MET A 476 -10.16 26.71 -5.83
CA MET A 476 -11.12 27.24 -4.85
C MET A 476 -10.48 27.55 -3.49
N ILE A 477 -9.45 26.78 -3.12
CA ILE A 477 -8.63 27.01 -1.92
C ILE A 477 -7.75 28.26 -2.11
N THR A 478 -7.06 28.39 -3.25
CA THR A 478 -6.22 29.59 -3.52
C THR A 478 -7.04 30.85 -3.73
N GLY A 479 -8.32 30.71 -4.10
CA GLY A 479 -9.21 31.83 -4.39
C GLY A 479 -9.28 32.21 -5.86
N ASP A 480 -8.53 31.53 -6.74
CA ASP A 480 -8.58 31.70 -8.19
C ASP A 480 -9.92 31.26 -8.81
N LEU A 481 -10.68 30.44 -8.08
CA LEU A 481 -12.04 30.04 -8.43
C LEU A 481 -12.98 30.29 -7.23
N PRO A 482 -14.12 30.97 -7.38
CA PRO A 482 -15.04 31.18 -6.27
C PRO A 482 -15.81 29.89 -5.93
N LEU A 483 -16.14 29.71 -4.64
CA LEU A 483 -16.91 28.53 -4.17
C LEU A 483 -18.29 28.39 -4.82
N SER A 484 -18.85 29.48 -5.38
CA SER A 484 -20.10 29.47 -6.14
C SER A 484 -20.01 28.64 -7.44
N GLU A 485 -18.80 28.33 -7.91
CA GLU A 485 -18.57 27.53 -9.12
C GLU A 485 -18.57 26.02 -8.86
N TRP A 486 -18.82 25.58 -7.62
CA TRP A 486 -18.88 24.18 -7.23
C TRP A 486 -19.77 23.33 -8.14
N ASP A 487 -21.03 23.75 -8.33
CA ASP A 487 -21.98 22.98 -9.13
C ASP A 487 -21.54 22.88 -10.59
N ARG A 488 -20.80 23.88 -11.11
CA ARG A 488 -20.28 23.84 -12.47
C ARG A 488 -19.17 22.80 -12.61
N ILE A 489 -18.23 22.75 -11.67
CA ILE A 489 -17.12 21.78 -11.73
C ILE A 489 -17.62 20.34 -11.49
N VAL A 490 -18.62 20.17 -10.60
CA VAL A 490 -19.28 18.87 -10.38
C VAL A 490 -20.03 18.42 -11.64
N ARG A 491 -20.80 19.30 -12.30
CA ARG A 491 -21.45 18.96 -13.58
C ARG A 491 -20.45 18.51 -14.64
N ARG A 492 -19.31 19.21 -14.77
CA ARG A 492 -18.26 18.81 -15.71
C ARG A 492 -17.67 17.43 -15.37
N TYR A 493 -17.44 17.13 -14.09
CA TYR A 493 -17.00 15.79 -13.66
C TYR A 493 -18.01 14.71 -14.08
N LEU A 494 -19.30 14.97 -13.87
CA LEU A 494 -20.37 14.04 -14.25
C LEU A 494 -20.43 13.81 -15.76
N GLU A 495 -20.35 14.89 -16.55
CA GLU A 495 -20.34 14.87 -18.02
C GLU A 495 -19.12 14.13 -18.59
N ASN A 496 -17.97 14.21 -17.92
CA ASN A 496 -16.73 13.55 -18.33
C ASN A 496 -16.64 12.08 -17.94
N GLY A 497 -17.75 11.46 -17.50
CA GLY A 497 -17.82 10.03 -17.19
C GLY A 497 -18.15 9.71 -15.73
N GLY A 498 -18.13 10.71 -14.83
CA GLY A 498 -18.53 10.51 -13.44
C GLY A 498 -19.95 9.96 -13.28
N GLN A 499 -20.87 10.37 -14.17
CA GLN A 499 -22.24 9.84 -14.17
C GLN A 499 -22.29 8.36 -14.52
N GLN A 500 -21.50 7.92 -15.51
CA GLN A 500 -21.40 6.52 -15.90
C GLN A 500 -20.77 5.68 -14.78
N ILE A 501 -19.75 6.20 -14.09
CA ILE A 501 -19.15 5.54 -12.92
C ILE A 501 -20.20 5.31 -11.83
N ILE A 502 -21.00 6.33 -11.49
CA ILE A 502 -22.08 6.22 -10.50
C ILE A 502 -23.07 5.12 -10.90
N GLU A 503 -23.47 5.06 -12.17
CA GLU A 503 -24.39 4.04 -12.66
C GLU A 503 -23.81 2.63 -12.61
N GLU A 504 -22.57 2.45 -13.05
CA GLU A 504 -21.88 1.16 -13.04
C GLU A 504 -21.69 0.64 -11.62
N VAL A 505 -21.18 1.48 -10.70
CA VAL A 505 -20.97 1.12 -9.29
C VAL A 505 -22.28 0.71 -8.63
N ASN A 506 -23.34 1.51 -8.76
CA ASN A 506 -24.63 1.19 -8.12
C ASN A 506 -25.31 -0.04 -8.76
N ARG A 507 -25.08 -0.30 -10.06
CA ARG A 507 -25.55 -1.53 -10.71
C ARG A 507 -24.83 -2.74 -10.15
N GLU A 508 -23.50 -2.70 -10.07
CA GLU A 508 -22.69 -3.79 -9.52
C GLU A 508 -23.00 -4.05 -8.04
N MET A 509 -23.25 -3.00 -7.25
CA MET A 509 -23.70 -3.16 -5.86
C MET A 509 -25.00 -3.97 -5.78
N LYS A 510 -25.97 -3.70 -6.67
CA LYS A 510 -27.21 -4.48 -6.74
C LYS A 510 -26.96 -5.92 -7.20
N VAL A 511 -26.14 -6.12 -8.24
CA VAL A 511 -25.82 -7.46 -8.78
C VAL A 511 -25.13 -8.33 -7.73
N LYS A 512 -24.18 -7.76 -6.97
CA LYS A 512 -23.41 -8.47 -5.95
C LYS A 512 -24.04 -8.43 -4.55
N ASN A 513 -25.21 -7.81 -4.41
CA ASN A 513 -25.87 -7.56 -3.12
C ASN A 513 -24.93 -6.91 -2.07
N VAL A 514 -24.13 -5.95 -2.51
CA VAL A 514 -23.22 -5.18 -1.64
C VAL A 514 -24.02 -4.05 -1.02
N GLN A 515 -24.08 -4.06 0.31
CA GLN A 515 -24.68 -2.99 1.10
C GLN A 515 -23.59 -2.30 1.92
N PRO A 516 -23.53 -0.96 1.92
CA PRO A 516 -22.63 -0.27 2.82
C PRO A 516 -23.06 -0.47 4.26
N ARG A 517 -22.08 -0.63 5.13
CA ARG A 517 -22.31 -0.87 6.56
C ARG A 517 -21.14 -0.38 7.37
N TRP A 518 -21.40 -0.17 8.64
CA TRP A 518 -20.38 0.11 9.63
C TRP A 518 -19.97 -1.21 10.31
N GLU A 519 -18.69 -1.36 10.61
CA GLU A 519 -18.13 -2.42 11.46
C GLU A 519 -17.58 -1.87 12.78
#